data_AF-A0A4Q9HUL6-F1
#
_entry.id   AF-A0A4Q9HUL6-F1
#
_cell.length_a   1.000
_cell.length_b   1.000
_cell.length_c   1.000
_cell.angle_alpha   90.00
_cell.angle_beta   90.00
_cell.angle_gamma   90.00
#
_symmetry.space_group_name_H-M   'P 1'
#
loop_
_entity.id
_entity.type
_entity.pdbx_description
1 polymer ?
#
loop_
_entity_poly.entity_id
_entity_poly.type
_entity_poly.pdbx_seq_one_letter_code
_entity_poly.pdbx_strand_id
1 'polypeptide(L)' 'MESDAEALTDDAVSGETRDLFAERAGCDPRELPIPYKHFRVRPPRVQTWREENELPGRELMRDGVWAH' A
#
# COMPACT_ATOMS: atom_id res chain seq x y z
N MET A 1 10.31 0.91 -3.69
CA MET A 1 9.91 1.05 -2.27
C MET A 1 10.12 -0.30 -1.62
N GLU A 2 10.81 -0.34 -0.49
CA GLU A 2 10.99 -1.55 0.32
C GLU A 2 10.23 -1.34 1.63
N SER A 3 9.44 -2.32 2.05
CA SER A 3 8.54 -2.20 3.20
C SER A 3 8.12 -3.57 3.69
N ASP A 4 7.87 -3.66 4.99
CA ASP A 4 7.20 -4.81 5.58
C ASP A 4 5.69 -4.79 5.31
N ALA A 5 5.10 -5.98 5.35
CA ALA A 5 3.66 -6.18 5.19
C ALA A 5 3.08 -6.90 6.41
N GLU A 6 1.97 -6.37 6.91
CA GLU A 6 1.21 -6.95 8.01
C GLU A 6 0.02 -7.73 7.42
N ALA A 7 -0.07 -9.04 7.70
CA ALA A 7 -1.25 -9.83 7.34
C ALA A 7 -2.43 -9.44 8.22
N LEU A 8 -3.57 -9.11 7.61
CA LEU A 8 -4.79 -8.75 8.32
C LEU A 8 -5.71 -9.95 8.49
N THR A 9 -6.37 -10.01 9.64
CA THR A 9 -7.52 -10.90 9.83
C THR A 9 -8.73 -10.36 9.08
N ASP A 10 -9.71 -11.22 8.83
CA ASP A 10 -10.89 -10.87 8.05
C ASP A 10 -11.78 -9.81 8.73
N ASP A 11 -11.76 -9.74 10.06
CA ASP A 11 -12.45 -8.75 10.88
C ASP A 11 -11.68 -7.42 11.03
N ALA A 12 -10.38 -7.41 10.75
CA ALA A 12 -9.55 -6.20 10.81
C ALA A 12 -9.75 -5.26 9.60
N VAL A 13 -10.48 -5.70 8.57
CA VAL A 13 -10.79 -4.91 7.38
C VAL A 13 -12.30 -4.69 7.31
N SER A 14 -12.75 -3.44 7.39
CA SER A 14 -14.16 -3.11 7.28
C SER A 14 -14.71 -3.48 5.90
N GLY A 15 -16.02 -3.77 5.83
CA GLY A 15 -16.71 -4.04 4.55
C GLY A 15 -16.48 -2.93 3.52
N GLU A 16 -16.63 -1.67 3.93
CA GLU A 16 -16.39 -0.50 3.08
C GLU A 16 -14.96 -0.47 2.50
N THR A 17 -13.93 -0.79 3.31
CA THR A 17 -12.55 -0.86 2.80
C THR A 17 -12.36 -2.00 1.80
N ARG A 18 -13.03 -3.14 2.01
CA ARG A 18 -13.00 -4.27 1.06
C ARG A 18 -13.70 -3.92 -0.25
N ASP A 19 -14.80 -3.19 -0.18
CA ASP A 19 -15.56 -2.73 -1.35
C ASP A 19 -14.73 -1.72 -2.18
N LEU A 20 -14.11 -0.73 -1.52
CA LEU A 20 -13.20 0.23 -2.16
C LEU A 20 -11.98 -0.46 -2.78
N PHE A 21 -11.44 -1.47 -2.10
CA PHE A 21 -10.34 -2.28 -2.65
C PHE A 21 -10.78 -2.98 -3.94
N ALA A 22 -11.96 -3.62 -3.93
CA ALA A 22 -12.47 -4.35 -5.09
C ALA A 22 -12.68 -3.43 -6.30
N GLU A 23 -13.28 -2.25 -6.09
CA GLU A 23 -13.44 -1.23 -7.12
C GLU A 23 -12.09 -0.80 -7.69
N ARG A 24 -11.13 -0.47 -6.82
CA ARG A 24 -9.84 0.10 -7.24
C ARG A 24 -8.90 -0.91 -7.88
N ALA A 25 -8.94 -2.16 -7.41
CA ALA A 25 -8.15 -3.27 -7.93
C ALA A 25 -8.77 -3.89 -9.19
N GLY A 26 -10.09 -3.70 -9.41
CA GLY A 26 -10.83 -4.29 -10.52
C GLY A 26 -11.16 -5.78 -10.32
N CYS A 27 -11.02 -6.29 -9.10
CA CYS A 27 -11.41 -7.64 -8.73
C CYS A 27 -11.79 -7.70 -7.25
N ASP A 28 -12.82 -8.48 -6.91
CA ASP A 28 -13.17 -8.76 -5.51
C ASP A 28 -12.57 -10.10 -5.06
N PRO A 29 -11.56 -10.10 -4.17
CA PRO A 29 -10.98 -11.34 -3.66
C PRO A 29 -11.97 -12.26 -2.92
N ARG A 30 -13.12 -11.73 -2.48
CA ARG A 30 -14.18 -12.49 -1.79
C ARG A 30 -14.95 -13.40 -2.75
N GLU A 31 -14.93 -13.11 -4.06
CA GLU A 31 -15.64 -13.88 -5.08
C GLU A 31 -14.77 -14.98 -5.71
N LEU A 32 -13.49 -15.05 -5.34
CA LEU A 32 -12.54 -16.01 -5.89
C LEU A 32 -12.66 -17.39 -5.18
N PRO A 33 -12.42 -18.50 -5.90
CA PRO A 33 -12.62 -19.86 -5.37
C PRO A 33 -11.60 -20.27 -4.30
N ILE A 34 -10.51 -19.50 -4.13
CA ILE A 34 -9.51 -19.70 -3.09
C ILE A 34 -9.52 -18.52 -2.11
N PRO A 35 -9.36 -18.75 -0.80
CA PRO A 35 -9.35 -17.66 0.16
C PRO A 35 -8.12 -16.75 -0.02
N TYR A 36 -8.35 -15.46 -0.20
CA TYR A 36 -7.30 -14.44 -0.21
C TYR A 36 -7.20 -13.72 1.13
N LYS A 37 -5.99 -13.26 1.45
CA LYS A 37 -5.71 -12.43 2.63
C LYS A 37 -5.38 -11.01 2.22
N HIS A 38 -5.82 -10.05 3.05
CA HIS A 38 -5.42 -8.67 2.92
C HIS A 38 -4.10 -8.44 3.67
N PHE A 39 -3.22 -7.66 3.06
CA PHE A 39 -1.98 -7.22 3.69
C PHE A 39 -1.96 -5.69 3.74
N ARG A 40 -1.54 -5.12 4.87
CA ARG A 40 -1.32 -3.70 5.02
C ARG A 40 0.17 -3.41 4.93
N VAL A 41 0.54 -2.52 4.02
CA VAL A 41 1.92 -2.05 3.85
C VAL A 41 2.02 -0.62 4.36
N ARG A 42 2.99 -0.35 5.24
CA ARG A 42 3.29 1.00 5.76
C ARG A 42 4.74 1.31 5.43
N PRO A 43 5.02 2.07 4.35
CA PRO A 43 6.39 2.28 3.95
C PRO A 43 7.15 3.17 4.94
N PRO A 44 8.37 2.78 5.35
CA PRO A 44 9.22 3.66 6.16
C PRO A 44 9.92 4.71 5.29
N ARG A 45 10.03 4.48 3.99
CA ARG A 45 10.77 5.33 3.06
C ARG A 45 10.09 5.40 1.69
N VAL A 46 9.91 6.61 1.18
CA VAL A 46 9.37 6.87 -0.16
C VAL A 46 10.34 7.77 -0.90
N GLN A 47 10.71 7.35 -2.11
CA GLN A 47 11.49 8.15 -3.04
C GLN A 47 10.74 8.23 -4.37
N THR A 48 10.75 9.38 -5.01
CA THR A 48 10.22 9.58 -6.36
C THR A 48 11.17 10.45 -7.17
N TRP A 49 11.36 10.10 -8.43
CA TRP A 49 12.05 10.91 -9.42
C TRP A 49 11.61 10.44 -10.80
N ARG A 50 11.61 11.34 -11.77
CA ARG A 50 11.41 11.05 -13.18
C ARG A 50 12.74 11.04 -13.92
N GLU A 51 13.50 12.13 -13.77
CA GLU A 51 14.74 12.39 -14.49
C GLU A 51 15.91 12.68 -13.53
N GLU A 52 17.15 12.73 -14.06
CA GLU A 52 18.38 12.86 -13.26
C GLU A 52 18.41 14.12 -12.38
N ASN A 53 17.85 15.24 -12.87
CA ASN A 53 17.78 16.49 -12.12
C ASN A 53 16.89 16.40 -10.88
N GLU A 54 16.07 15.36 -10.74
CA GLU A 54 15.23 15.09 -9.57
C GLU A 54 15.91 14.13 -8.58
N LEU A 55 17.09 13.58 -8.90
CA LEU A 55 17.84 12.73 -7.95
C LEU A 55 18.16 13.48 -6.65
N PRO A 56 18.61 14.75 -6.65
CA PRO A 56 18.63 15.56 -5.44
C PRO A 56 17.20 15.87 -4.99
N GLY A 57 16.87 15.57 -3.74
CA GLY A 57 15.53 15.83 -3.19
C GLY A 57 14.46 14.76 -3.49
N ARG A 58 14.82 13.65 -4.16
CA ARG A 58 13.89 12.54 -4.45
C ARG A 58 13.22 11.90 -3.23
N GLU A 59 13.74 12.12 -2.03
CA GLU A 59 13.20 11.49 -0.82
C GLU A 59 12.02 12.28 -0.27
N LEU A 60 10.83 11.69 -0.41
CA LEU A 60 9.58 12.29 0.07
C LEU A 60 9.20 11.83 1.46
N MET A 61 9.70 10.68 1.91
CA MET A 61 9.45 10.16 3.26
C MET A 61 10.68 9.43 3.77
N ARG A 62 10.97 9.64 5.06
CA ARG A 62 11.99 8.95 5.83
C ARG A 62 11.45 8.62 7.22
N ASP A 63 11.74 7.41 7.70
CA ASP A 63 11.30 6.89 8.99
C ASP A 63 9.77 7.01 9.21
N GLY A 64 8.99 6.84 8.13
CA GLY A 64 7.53 6.97 8.13
C GLY A 64 7.02 8.42 8.19
N VAL A 65 7.92 9.41 8.18
CA VAL A 65 7.59 10.84 8.25
C VAL A 65 7.80 11.47 6.87
N TRP A 66 6.78 12.20 6.40
CA TRP A 66 6.87 12.94 5.14
C TRP A 66 7.86 14.10 5.28
N ALA A 67 8.73 14.25 4.28
CA ALA A 67 9.58 15.42 4.13
C ALA A 67 8.69 16.65 3.85
N HIS A 68 8.96 17.74 4.56
CA HIS A 68 8.26 19.01 4.42
C HIS A 68 8.68 19.76 3.16
#